data_AF-A0A944SM15-F1
#
_entry.id   AF-A0A944SM15-F1
#
_cell.length_a   1.000
_cell.length_b   1.000
_cell.length_c   1.000
_cell.angle_alpha   90.00
_cell.angle_beta   90.00
_cell.angle_gamma   90.00
#
_symmetry.space_group_name_H-M   'P 1'
#
loop_
_entity.id
_entity.type
_entity.pdbx_description
1 polymer ?
#
loop_
_entity_poly.entity_id
_entity_poly.type
_entity_poly.pdbx_seq_one_letter_code
_entity_poly.pdbx_strand_id
1 'polypeptide(L)'
;MAKNTVSMDKLISLAKQRGFIFQSSEIYGGFAGGYDLGPLGVALAENIKNLWRKKFIQERDDVVALDSGILMASKTWEASGHISNFSDPLTECKKCHKRFRADHLEEDGVTDCPECGGELTEPKQFNLMFQTHAGP
;
A
#
# COMPACT_ATOMS: atom_id res chain seq x y z
N MET A 1 -14.79 28.57 16.56
CA MET A 1 -13.39 28.20 16.28
C MET A 1 -13.29 27.83 14.81
N ALA A 2 -12.45 28.48 14.02
CA ALA A 2 -12.29 28.16 12.62
C ALA A 2 -11.74 26.72 12.47
N LYS A 3 -12.36 25.92 11.59
CA LYS A 3 -11.86 24.60 11.21
C LYS A 3 -10.51 24.82 10.52
N ASN A 4 -9.41 24.67 11.24
CA ASN A 4 -8.07 24.66 10.65
C ASN A 4 -7.97 23.41 9.77
N THR A 5 -8.31 23.54 8.49
CA THR A 5 -8.14 22.48 7.51
C THR A 5 -6.67 22.42 7.13
N VAL A 6 -5.95 21.51 7.79
CA VAL A 6 -4.57 21.20 7.41
C VAL A 6 -4.61 20.42 6.10
N SER A 7 -3.94 20.92 5.06
CA SER A 7 -3.85 20.22 3.77
C SER A 7 -2.86 19.05 3.85
N MET A 8 -3.06 18.05 2.97
CA MET A 8 -2.15 16.91 2.89
C MET A 8 -0.72 17.33 2.58
N ASP A 9 -0.51 18.29 1.68
CA ASP A 9 0.82 18.81 1.34
C ASP A 9 1.57 19.39 2.55
N LYS A 10 0.84 20.04 3.46
CA LYS A 10 1.43 20.57 4.70
C LYS A 10 1.87 19.43 5.62
N LEU A 11 1.10 18.35 5.71
CA LEU A 11 1.45 17.17 6.50
C LEU A 11 2.67 16.45 5.91
N ILE A 12 2.69 16.23 4.59
CA ILE A 12 3.80 15.60 3.88
C ILE A 12 5.09 16.42 4.08
N SER A 13 5.01 17.74 3.89
CA SER A 13 6.15 18.63 4.09
C SER A 13 6.69 18.56 5.52
N LEU A 14 5.80 18.62 6.53
CA LEU A 14 6.20 18.49 7.93
C LEU A 14 6.83 17.13 8.23
N ALA A 15 6.21 16.04 7.77
CA ALA A 15 6.69 14.68 7.99
C ALA A 15 8.10 14.47 7.43
N LYS A 16 8.36 15.00 6.23
CA LYS A 16 9.68 14.97 5.60
C LYS A 16 10.69 15.85 6.35
N GLN A 17 10.33 17.11 6.63
CA GLN A 17 11.24 18.06 7.30
C GLN A 17 11.62 17.66 8.73
N ARG A 18 10.76 16.92 9.43
CA ARG A 18 10.96 16.52 10.83
C ARG A 18 11.47 15.09 10.99
N GLY A 19 11.71 14.36 9.88
CA GLY A 19 12.23 13.00 9.95
C GLY A 19 11.21 11.98 10.47
N PHE A 20 9.95 12.11 10.04
CA PHE A 20 8.95 11.07 10.21
C PHE A 20 8.96 10.07 9.05
N ILE A 21 8.76 10.54 7.83
CA ILE A 21 8.59 9.67 6.65
C ILE A 21 9.35 10.26 5.46
N PHE A 22 10.05 9.40 4.74
CA PHE A 22 10.77 9.73 3.50
C PHE A 22 10.30 8.82 2.36
N GLN A 23 10.43 9.29 1.12
CA GLN A 23 10.21 8.44 -0.05
C GLN A 23 11.32 7.39 -0.11
N SER A 24 10.96 6.11 -0.18
CA SER A 24 11.98 5.05 -0.32
C SER A 24 12.79 5.28 -1.60
N SER A 25 14.10 5.10 -1.50
CA SER A 25 15.03 5.26 -2.64
C SER A 25 14.98 6.65 -3.28
N GLU A 26 14.70 7.71 -2.50
CA GLU A 26 14.49 9.07 -2.99
C GLU A 26 15.60 9.57 -3.93
N ILE A 27 16.87 9.35 -3.56
CA ILE A 27 18.03 9.80 -4.34
C ILE A 27 18.21 9.05 -5.69
N TYR A 28 17.46 7.96 -5.88
CA TYR A 28 17.46 7.14 -7.10
C TYR A 28 16.16 7.28 -7.90
N GLY A 29 15.36 8.32 -7.64
CA GLY A 29 14.09 8.58 -8.34
C GLY A 29 12.85 8.08 -7.61
N GLY A 30 13.01 7.49 -6.42
CA GLY A 30 11.91 7.03 -5.58
C GLY A 30 11.32 5.70 -6.01
N PHE A 31 10.83 4.93 -5.04
CA PHE A 31 10.07 3.71 -5.27
C PHE A 31 8.60 3.92 -4.92
N ALA A 32 7.74 4.07 -5.93
CA ALA A 32 6.31 4.32 -5.72
C ALA A 32 5.69 3.24 -4.80
N GLY A 33 4.99 3.69 -3.76
CA GLY A 33 4.41 2.82 -2.74
C GLY A 33 5.35 2.39 -1.61
N GLY A 34 6.66 2.65 -1.72
CA GLY A 34 7.62 2.42 -0.63
C GLY A 34 8.00 3.70 0.12
N TYR A 35 8.11 3.60 1.45
CA TYR A 35 8.48 4.71 2.32
C TYR A 35 9.41 4.24 3.43
N ASP A 36 10.37 5.11 3.79
CA ASP A 36 11.30 4.89 4.88
C ASP A 36 10.88 5.71 6.11
N LEU A 37 10.88 5.09 7.29
CA LEU A 37 10.61 5.79 8.54
C LEU A 37 11.89 6.45 9.06
N GLY A 38 11.85 7.77 9.25
CA GLY A 38 12.92 8.52 9.89
C GLY A 38 12.94 8.34 11.42
N PRO A 39 13.87 8.99 12.15
CA PRO A 39 14.04 8.78 13.59
C PRO A 39 12.76 9.00 14.41
N LEU A 40 12.00 10.06 14.13
CA LEU A 40 10.73 10.31 14.81
C LEU A 40 9.62 9.38 14.32
N GLY A 41 9.66 8.96 13.06
CA GLY A 41 8.71 8.02 12.47
C GLY A 41 8.83 6.63 13.08
N VAL A 42 10.05 6.13 13.26
CA VAL A 42 10.33 4.86 13.94
C VAL A 42 9.83 4.91 15.38
N ALA A 43 10.17 5.96 16.13
CA ALA A 43 9.72 6.11 17.52
C ALA A 43 8.18 6.15 17.62
N LEU A 44 7.53 6.89 16.73
CA LEU A 44 6.07 6.95 16.68
C LEU A 44 5.44 5.60 16.34
N ALA A 45 5.95 4.92 15.30
CA ALA A 45 5.44 3.62 14.87
C ALA A 45 5.59 2.56 15.97
N GLU A 46 6.74 2.52 16.65
CA GLU A 46 6.96 1.61 17.79
C GLU A 46 6.03 1.93 18.97
N ASN A 47 5.82 3.20 19.29
CA ASN A 47 4.88 3.58 20.35
C ASN A 47 3.45 3.11 20.02
N ILE A 48 3.01 3.25 18.77
CA ILE A 48 1.69 2.78 18.33
C ILE A 48 1.61 1.25 18.41
N LYS A 49 2.61 0.52 17.91
CA LYS A 49 2.66 -0.95 17.98
C LYS A 49 2.63 -1.43 19.43
N ASN A 50 3.39 -0.79 20.32
CA ASN A 50 3.44 -1.16 21.74
C ASN A 50 2.11 -0.90 22.45
N LEU A 51 1.45 0.22 22.17
CA LEU A 51 0.11 0.50 22.68
C LEU A 51 -0.91 -0.56 22.21
N TRP A 52 -0.84 -0.94 20.94
CA TRP A 52 -1.71 -1.98 20.39
C TRP A 52 -1.45 -3.36 21.03
N ARG A 53 -0.18 -3.78 21.13
CA ARG A 53 0.20 -5.05 21.76
C ARG A 53 -0.25 -5.10 23.22
N LYS A 54 -0.05 -4.01 23.96
CA LYS A 54 -0.53 -3.91 25.34
C LYS A 54 -2.05 -4.14 25.39
N LYS A 55 -2.81 -3.39 24.59
CA LYS A 55 -4.27 -3.40 24.64
C LYS A 55 -4.89 -4.72 24.20
N PHE A 56 -4.38 -5.30 23.12
CA PHE A 56 -5.03 -6.43 22.44
C PHE A 56 -4.37 -7.78 22.72
N ILE A 57 -3.15 -7.81 23.23
CA ILE A 57 -2.47 -9.07 23.57
C ILE A 57 -2.25 -9.16 25.08
N GLN A 58 -1.62 -8.16 25.71
CA GLN A 58 -1.20 -8.28 27.12
C GLN A 58 -2.35 -8.11 28.12
N GLU A 59 -3.35 -7.29 27.80
CA GLU A 59 -4.53 -7.07 28.64
C GLU A 59 -5.64 -8.11 28.41
N ARG A 60 -5.40 -9.14 27.59
CA ARG A 60 -6.38 -10.17 27.23
C ARG A 60 -5.83 -11.56 27.51
N ASP A 61 -6.65 -12.42 28.11
CA ASP A 61 -6.27 -13.80 28.43
C ASP A 61 -6.52 -14.79 27.28
N ASP A 62 -7.08 -14.32 26.16
CA ASP A 62 -7.52 -15.14 25.02
C ASP A 62 -6.76 -14.87 23.71
N VAL A 63 -5.67 -14.11 23.77
CA VAL A 63 -4.84 -13.77 22.60
C VAL A 63 -3.38 -14.10 22.87
N VAL A 64 -2.73 -14.79 21.94
CA VAL A 64 -1.31 -15.16 22.01
C VAL A 64 -0.52 -14.49 20.89
N ALA A 65 0.70 -14.04 21.21
CA ALA A 65 1.59 -13.48 20.21
C ALA A 65 2.26 -14.60 19.38
N LEU A 66 2.30 -14.40 18.07
CA LEU A 66 3.01 -15.25 17.11
C LEU A 66 3.78 -14.36 16.14
N ASP A 67 4.98 -14.79 15.75
CA ASP A 67 5.77 -14.15 14.69
C ASP A 67 6.03 -15.19 13.59
N SER A 68 5.46 -14.99 12.41
CA SER A 68 5.47 -15.92 11.29
C SER A 68 6.35 -15.42 10.15
N GLY A 69 6.91 -16.34 9.36
CA GLY A 69 7.65 -15.98 8.16
C GLY A 69 6.79 -15.24 7.12
N ILE A 70 7.40 -14.25 6.44
CA ILE A 70 6.76 -13.50 5.34
C ILE A 70 6.69 -14.36 4.08
N LEU A 71 7.76 -15.09 3.77
CA LEU A 71 7.80 -16.02 2.65
C LEU A 71 7.11 -17.33 3.04
N MET A 72 6.09 -17.70 2.29
CA MET A 72 5.30 -18.91 2.52
C MET A 72 5.20 -19.76 1.25
N ALA A 73 4.99 -21.06 1.43
CA ALA A 73 4.73 -21.98 0.33
C ALA A 73 3.45 -21.59 -0.42
N SER A 74 3.46 -21.71 -1.76
CA SER A 74 2.32 -21.35 -2.62
C SER A 74 1.01 -22.02 -2.21
N LYS A 75 1.06 -23.27 -1.74
CA LYS A 75 -0.10 -24.03 -1.26
C LYS A 75 -0.87 -23.33 -0.13
N THR A 76 -0.21 -22.52 0.70
CA THR A 76 -0.88 -21.74 1.76
C THR A 76 -1.80 -20.68 1.15
N TRP A 77 -1.35 -20.01 0.09
CA TRP A 77 -2.12 -18.98 -0.61
C TRP A 77 -3.21 -19.58 -1.50
N GLU A 78 -2.99 -20.79 -2.02
CA GLU A 78 -4.00 -21.57 -2.73
C GLU A 78 -5.13 -21.98 -1.78
N ALA A 79 -4.79 -22.61 -0.65
CA ALA A 79 -5.77 -23.09 0.33
C ALA A 79 -6.59 -21.95 0.96
N SER A 80 -5.99 -20.77 1.13
CA SER A 80 -6.70 -19.58 1.60
C SER A 80 -7.47 -18.84 0.50
N GLY A 81 -7.32 -19.24 -0.77
CA GLY A 81 -8.03 -18.65 -1.92
C GLY A 81 -7.45 -17.33 -2.46
N HIS A 82 -6.31 -16.87 -1.94
CA HIS A 82 -5.69 -15.61 -2.38
C HIS A 82 -5.19 -15.67 -3.83
N ILE A 83 -4.76 -16.85 -4.30
CA ILE A 83 -4.34 -17.01 -5.71
C ILE A 83 -5.48 -16.67 -6.68
N SER A 84 -6.71 -17.06 -6.35
CA SER A 84 -7.86 -16.88 -7.23
C SER A 84 -8.60 -15.56 -7.03
N ASN A 85 -8.59 -15.00 -5.82
CA ASN A 85 -9.51 -13.92 -5.44
C ASN A 85 -8.82 -12.61 -5.03
N PHE A 86 -7.52 -12.59 -4.80
CA PHE A 86 -6.81 -11.37 -4.38
C PHE A 86 -6.34 -10.56 -5.59
N SER A 87 -7.30 -10.02 -6.34
CA SER A 87 -7.06 -9.27 -7.57
C SER A 87 -7.87 -7.99 -7.66
N ASP A 88 -7.29 -6.98 -8.28
CA ASP A 88 -7.99 -5.75 -8.66
C ASP A 88 -8.26 -5.74 -10.17
N PRO A 89 -9.38 -5.13 -10.61
CA PRO A 89 -9.63 -4.89 -12.03
C PRO A 89 -8.73 -3.75 -12.53
N LEU A 90 -7.78 -4.08 -13.42
CA LEU A 90 -6.91 -3.11 -14.07
C LEU A 90 -7.29 -2.92 -15.53
N THR A 91 -7.27 -1.67 -15.98
CA THR A 91 -7.32 -1.28 -17.39
C THR A 91 -6.02 -0.60 -17.81
N GLU A 92 -5.64 -0.74 -19.07
CA GLU A 92 -4.44 -0.14 -19.65
C GLU A 92 -4.83 0.88 -20.72
N CYS A 93 -4.17 2.03 -20.74
CA CYS A 93 -4.34 2.98 -21.83
C CYS A 93 -3.59 2.51 -23.09
N LYS A 94 -4.29 2.39 -24.23
CA LYS A 94 -3.70 1.95 -25.50
C LYS A 94 -2.65 2.92 -26.07
N LYS A 95 -2.59 4.16 -25.58
CA LYS A 95 -1.67 5.21 -26.06
C LYS A 95 -0.42 5.37 -25.20
N CYS A 96 -0.57 5.41 -23.87
CA CYS A 96 0.54 5.64 -22.96
C CYS A 96 0.94 4.41 -22.14
N HIS A 97 0.22 3.29 -22.28
CA HIS A 97 0.46 2.02 -21.58
C HIS A 97 0.46 2.10 -20.04
N LYS A 98 0.00 3.24 -19.48
CA LYS A 98 -0.24 3.35 -18.05
C LYS A 98 -1.46 2.51 -17.67
N ARG A 99 -1.36 1.90 -16.50
CA ARG A 99 -2.40 1.05 -15.93
C ARG A 99 -3.11 1.78 -14.82
N PHE A 100 -4.42 1.60 -14.76
CA PHE A 100 -5.30 2.24 -13.79
C PHE A 100 -6.24 1.20 -13.23
N ARG A 101 -6.66 1.42 -11.98
CA ARG A 101 -7.72 0.64 -11.35
C ARG A 101 -9.06 1.05 -11.95
N ALA A 102 -9.75 0.10 -12.58
CA ALA A 102 -10.97 0.37 -13.32
C ALA A 102 -12.10 0.83 -12.40
N ASP A 103 -12.17 0.27 -11.19
CA ASP A 103 -13.17 0.65 -10.18
C ASP A 103 -13.00 2.10 -9.70
N HIS A 104 -11.77 2.57 -9.50
CA HIS A 104 -11.52 3.98 -9.17
C HIS A 104 -11.94 4.92 -10.32
N LEU A 105 -11.68 4.52 -11.58
CA LEU A 105 -12.10 5.31 -12.74
C LEU A 105 -13.62 5.39 -12.86
N GLU A 106 -14.32 4.29 -12.57
CA GLU A 106 -15.79 4.26 -12.54
C GLU A 106 -16.35 5.15 -11.43
N GLU A 107 -15.77 5.11 -10.23
CA GLU A 107 -16.15 5.97 -9.10
C GLU A 107 -15.98 7.47 -9.41
N ASP A 108 -14.89 7.82 -10.10
CA ASP A 108 -14.60 9.20 -10.52
C ASP A 108 -15.34 9.61 -11.82
N GLY A 109 -16.08 8.69 -12.45
CA GLY A 109 -16.81 8.93 -13.71
C GLY A 109 -15.89 9.18 -14.92
N VAL A 110 -14.67 8.65 -14.89
CA VAL A 110 -13.63 8.85 -15.90
C VAL A 110 -13.63 7.66 -16.88
N THR A 111 -13.96 7.92 -18.15
CA THR A 111 -14.01 6.88 -19.20
C THR A 111 -12.75 6.79 -20.06
N ASP A 112 -12.00 7.89 -20.16
CA ASP A 112 -10.78 7.98 -20.94
C ASP A 112 -9.56 8.04 -20.02
N CYS A 113 -8.36 7.74 -20.55
CA CYS A 113 -7.14 7.80 -19.76
C CYS A 113 -6.94 9.20 -19.14
N PRO A 114 -6.85 9.33 -17.80
CA PRO A 114 -6.77 10.63 -17.13
C PRO A 114 -5.47 11.40 -17.45
N GLU A 115 -4.46 10.70 -17.96
CA GLU A 115 -3.13 11.27 -18.24
C GLU A 115 -3.00 11.82 -19.66
N CYS A 116 -3.68 11.23 -20.64
CA CYS A 116 -3.49 11.59 -22.05
C CYS A 116 -4.75 11.56 -22.92
N GLY A 117 -5.92 11.31 -22.33
CA GLY A 117 -7.22 11.22 -23.02
C GLY A 117 -7.31 10.08 -24.03
N GLY A 118 -6.47 9.05 -23.90
CA GLY A 118 -6.47 7.88 -24.79
C GLY A 118 -7.48 6.82 -24.36
N GLU A 119 -7.90 5.99 -25.31
CA GLU A 119 -8.81 4.87 -25.07
C GLU A 119 -8.21 3.84 -24.10
N LEU A 120 -9.04 3.34 -23.19
CA LEU A 120 -8.72 2.32 -22.20
C LEU A 120 -9.10 0.92 -22.71
N THR A 121 -8.38 -0.12 -22.27
CA THR A 121 -8.74 -1.50 -22.59
C THR A 121 -9.85 -2.02 -21.69
N GLU A 122 -10.44 -3.16 -22.04
CA GLU A 122 -11.33 -3.89 -21.13
C GLU A 122 -10.61 -4.22 -19.81
N PRO A 123 -11.27 -4.05 -18.66
CA PRO A 123 -10.71 -4.40 -17.36
C PRO A 123 -10.34 -5.89 -17.28
N LYS A 124 -9.16 -6.18 -16.74
CA LYS A 124 -8.69 -7.54 -16.45
C LYS A 124 -8.31 -7.65 -14.98
N GLN A 125 -8.60 -8.80 -14.40
CA GLN A 125 -8.21 -9.09 -13.02
C GLN A 125 -6.69 -9.29 -12.93
N PHE A 126 -6.05 -8.52 -12.06
CA PHE A 126 -4.61 -8.59 -11.80
C PHE A 126 -4.36 -8.98 -10.34
N ASN A 127 -3.68 -10.11 -10.12
CA ASN A 127 -3.36 -10.57 -8.78
C ASN A 127 -2.34 -9.64 -8.10
N LEU A 128 -2.62 -9.25 -6.85
CA LEU A 128 -1.82 -8.27 -6.11
C LEU A 128 -0.67 -8.89 -5.29
N MET A 129 -0.55 -10.22 -5.25
CA MET A 129 0.54 -10.89 -4.52
C MET A 129 1.87 -10.76 -5.27
N PHE A 130 2.93 -10.46 -4.52
CA PHE A 130 4.30 -10.56 -5.04
C PHE A 130 4.71 -12.02 -5.18
N GLN A 131 5.07 -12.43 -6.39
CA GLN A 131 5.65 -13.75 -6.66
C GLN A 131 7.18 -13.71 -6.54
N THR A 132 7.75 -14.73 -5.92
CA THR A 132 9.20 -14.95 -5.87
C THR A 132 9.54 -16.44 -5.96
N HIS A 133 10.80 -16.77 -6.21
CA HIS A 133 11.32 -18.14 -6.27
C HIS A 133 12.41 -18.30 -5.20
N ALA A 134 12.28 -19.33 -4.37
CA ALA A 134 13.21 -19.58 -3.27
C ALA A 134 14.27 -20.61 -3.69
N GLY A 135 15.53 -20.17 -3.67
CA GLY A 135 16.67 -21.00 -4.07
C GLY A 135 16.97 -20.94 -5.58
N PRO A 136 18.12 -21.53 -6.00
CA PRO A 136 18.50 -21.67 -7.41
C PRO A 136 17.69 -22.74 -8.15
#